data_AF-A0A0F8WMI0-F1
#
_entry.id   AF-A0A0F8WMI0-F1
#
_cell.length_a   1.000
_cell.length_b   1.000
_cell.length_c   1.000
_cell.angle_alpha   90.00
_cell.angle_beta   90.00
_cell.angle_gamma   90.00
#
_symmetry.space_group_name_H-M   'P 1'
#
loop_
_entity.id
_entity.type
_entity.pdbx_description
1 polymer ?
#
loop_
_entity_poly.entity_id
_entity_poly.type
_entity_poly.pdbx_seq_one_letter_code
_entity_poly.pdbx_strand_id
1 'polypeptide(L)'
;METEKSSSVEQEQPGAVTKRPEKIQPDKVPQSIGPKFTPPKDKFFGLRVRVHRNKSVALGILGGVIFFAIWEIAHYMMPEEKQRFLPSVEHVIATAYYLLAEKGFIYDIAKSCYRIFVSFFAASAIAIPLGIGMGCFANLRATLNPSVSGFRYLPAASFIPLLLVWFGPTDLAKMGLLFIGVIFFLTSLILDSTEAVPIELTEASLTMGASPRQVVLGVITP
;
A
#
# COMPACT_ATOMS: atom_id res chain seq x y z
N MET A 1 61.16 -6.00 -30.38
CA MET A 1 62.31 -6.46 -29.60
C MET A 1 62.62 -5.35 -28.63
N GLU A 2 61.97 -5.34 -27.47
CA GLU A 2 62.29 -4.50 -26.30
C GLU A 2 61.44 -5.01 -25.14
N THR A 3 62.11 -5.54 -24.14
CA THR A 3 61.58 -6.14 -22.92
C THR A 3 62.22 -5.42 -21.73
N GLU A 4 61.45 -4.68 -20.98
CA GLU A 4 61.73 -4.17 -19.63
C GLU A 4 60.35 -3.77 -19.08
N LYS A 5 59.94 -3.93 -17.83
CA LYS A 5 60.56 -4.21 -16.53
C LYS A 5 59.31 -4.47 -15.67
N SER A 6 59.23 -5.45 -14.78
CA SER A 6 59.61 -5.21 -13.39
C SER A 6 59.06 -6.41 -12.61
N SER A 7 59.96 -7.24 -12.10
CA SER A 7 59.69 -8.17 -11.01
C SER A 7 60.46 -7.60 -9.83
N SER A 8 59.76 -7.22 -8.77
CA SER A 8 60.39 -6.83 -7.51
C SER A 8 59.78 -7.69 -6.43
N VAL A 9 60.54 -8.77 -6.22
CA VAL A 9 60.59 -9.73 -5.13
C VAL A 9 60.23 -9.12 -3.77
N GLU A 10 59.29 -9.80 -3.13
CA GLU A 10 58.91 -9.78 -1.72
C GLU A 10 60.13 -9.86 -0.79
N GLN A 11 60.31 -8.88 0.11
CA GLN A 11 61.22 -8.99 1.26
C GLN A 11 60.40 -9.14 2.54
N GLU A 12 60.29 -10.38 3.03
CA GLU A 12 59.91 -10.70 4.41
C GLU A 12 60.98 -10.20 5.39
N GLN A 13 60.57 -9.44 6.40
CA GLN A 13 61.35 -9.21 7.62
C GLN A 13 60.72 -10.02 8.77
N PRO A 14 61.43 -11.00 9.35
CA PRO A 14 60.98 -11.69 10.56
C PRO A 14 61.54 -11.02 11.82
N GLY A 15 60.69 -10.89 12.85
CA GLY A 15 61.15 -10.73 14.23
C GLY A 15 60.75 -9.44 14.94
N ALA A 16 59.47 -9.29 15.28
CA ALA A 16 59.05 -8.36 16.32
C ALA A 16 58.41 -9.15 17.48
N VAL A 17 59.18 -9.24 18.56
CA VAL A 17 58.85 -9.84 19.85
C VAL A 17 57.47 -9.36 20.33
N THR A 18 56.53 -10.30 20.49
CA THR A 18 55.20 -10.09 21.04
C THR A 18 55.28 -9.75 22.54
N LYS A 19 55.43 -8.45 22.86
CA LYS A 19 55.15 -7.97 24.22
C LYS A 19 53.65 -8.12 24.49
N ARG A 20 53.33 -8.90 25.52
CA ARG A 20 51.98 -9.09 26.08
C ARG A 20 51.33 -7.71 26.32
N PRO A 21 50.12 -7.43 25.79
CA PRO A 21 49.46 -6.15 26.05
C PRO A 21 49.19 -6.01 27.55
N GLU A 22 49.68 -4.90 28.09
CA GLU A 22 49.48 -4.49 29.47
C GLU A 22 47.98 -4.39 29.78
N LYS A 23 47.53 -5.02 30.88
CA LYS A 23 46.13 -5.01 31.30
C LYS A 23 45.67 -3.57 31.49
N ILE A 24 44.74 -3.12 30.65
CA ILE A 24 44.07 -1.82 30.78
C ILE A 24 43.25 -1.86 32.09
N GLN A 25 43.71 -1.11 33.10
CA GLN A 25 43.02 -0.95 34.37
C GLN A 25 41.73 -0.13 34.12
N PRO A 26 40.54 -0.65 34.45
CA PRO A 26 39.26 -0.01 34.10
C PRO A 26 39.01 1.32 34.84
N ASP A 27 39.79 1.60 35.88
CA ASP A 27 39.62 2.79 36.74
C ASP A 27 40.38 4.04 36.24
N LYS A 28 41.08 3.92 35.10
CA LYS A 28 41.77 5.02 34.40
C LYS A 28 41.19 5.28 33.01
N VAL A 29 39.90 5.04 32.81
CA VAL A 29 39.21 5.64 31.65
C VAL A 29 38.96 7.11 32.02
N PRO A 30 39.58 8.09 31.36
CA PRO A 30 39.26 9.50 31.60
C PRO A 30 37.76 9.65 31.34
N GLN A 31 36.98 9.99 32.37
CA GLN A 31 35.59 10.37 32.19
C GLN A 31 35.58 11.45 31.11
N SER A 32 34.83 11.22 30.02
CA SER A 32 35.02 11.99 28.79
C SER A 32 34.95 13.49 29.10
N ILE A 33 36.04 14.20 28.80
CA ILE A 33 36.14 15.67 28.90
C ILE A 33 35.43 16.29 27.68
N GLY A 34 34.25 15.76 27.35
CA GLY A 34 33.36 16.31 26.34
C GLY A 34 32.23 17.07 27.03
N PRO A 35 31.69 18.12 26.40
CA PRO A 35 30.47 18.75 26.92
C PRO A 35 29.38 17.68 27.09
N LYS A 36 28.81 17.58 28.29
CA LYS A 36 27.69 16.66 28.57
C LYS A 36 26.56 16.98 27.59
N PHE A 37 26.24 16.05 26.68
CA PHE A 37 25.12 16.20 25.76
C PHE A 37 23.82 16.26 26.55
N THR A 38 23.22 17.44 26.68
CA THR A 38 21.85 17.61 27.17
C THR A 38 20.91 17.59 25.96
N PRO A 39 19.95 16.65 25.87
CA PRO A 39 19.01 16.66 24.77
C PRO A 39 18.24 17.99 24.76
N PRO A 40 18.04 18.60 23.58
CA PRO A 40 17.26 19.82 23.47
C PRO A 40 15.83 19.58 23.94
N LYS A 41 15.30 20.48 24.77
CA LYS A 41 13.91 20.42 25.28
C LYS A 41 12.94 20.30 24.10
N ASP A 42 11.98 19.39 24.22
CA ASP A 42 10.96 19.12 23.19
C ASP A 42 10.25 20.42 22.77
N LYS A 43 10.57 20.92 21.57
CA LYS A 43 9.85 22.04 20.95
C LYS A 43 8.58 21.50 20.28
N PHE A 44 7.48 22.25 20.34
CA PHE A 44 6.20 21.90 19.69
C PHE A 44 6.33 21.61 18.19
N PHE A 45 7.30 22.27 17.52
CA PHE A 45 7.68 22.02 16.11
C PHE A 45 9.01 21.27 15.99
N GLY A 46 9.17 20.15 16.71
CA GLY A 46 10.33 19.28 16.55
C GLY A 46 10.21 18.41 15.29
N LEU A 47 11.19 18.49 14.38
CA LEU A 47 11.22 17.66 13.18
C LEU A 47 11.26 16.17 13.57
N ARG A 48 10.24 15.39 13.17
CA ARG A 48 10.11 13.95 13.46
C ARG A 48 10.13 13.58 14.95
N VAL A 49 9.69 14.48 15.84
CA VAL A 49 9.55 14.13 17.27
C VAL A 49 8.34 13.23 17.46
N ARG A 50 8.53 12.09 18.14
CA ARG A 50 7.42 11.21 18.53
C ARG A 50 6.61 11.88 19.64
N VAL A 51 5.42 12.36 19.30
CA VAL A 51 4.47 12.91 20.26
C VAL A 51 3.91 11.79 21.15
N HIS A 52 3.96 11.97 22.46
CA HIS A 52 3.39 11.02 23.43
C HIS A 52 1.89 10.80 23.17
N ARG A 53 1.39 9.56 23.27
CA ARG A 53 0.02 9.16 22.88
C ARG A 53 -1.07 10.11 23.39
N ASN A 54 -1.02 10.53 24.66
CA ASN A 54 -1.99 11.45 25.26
C ASN A 54 -1.95 12.86 24.65
N LYS A 55 -0.75 13.38 24.32
CA LYS A 55 -0.60 14.67 23.64
C LYS A 55 -1.12 14.58 22.20
N SER A 56 -0.86 13.48 21.50
CA SER A 56 -1.39 13.24 20.15
C SER A 56 -2.92 13.18 20.14
N VAL A 57 -3.52 12.51 21.11
CA VAL A 57 -4.98 12.43 21.25
C VAL A 57 -5.57 13.82 21.56
N ALA A 58 -4.97 14.57 22.50
CA ALA A 58 -5.44 15.92 22.83
C ALA A 58 -5.35 16.89 21.65
N LEU A 59 -4.23 16.86 20.91
CA LEU A 59 -4.06 17.66 19.68
C LEU A 59 -5.06 17.22 18.60
N GLY A 60 -5.34 15.93 18.47
CA GLY A 60 -6.33 15.40 17.54
C GLY A 60 -7.75 15.85 17.87
N ILE A 61 -8.15 15.79 19.15
CA ILE A 61 -9.46 16.29 19.61
C ILE A 61 -9.58 17.79 19.36
N LEU A 62 -8.55 18.57 19.70
CA LEU A 62 -8.54 20.01 19.46
C LEU A 62 -8.70 20.33 17.97
N GLY A 63 -7.98 19.62 17.10
CA GLY A 63 -8.12 19.74 15.64
C GLY A 63 -9.53 19.40 15.16
N GLY A 64 -10.14 18.35 15.69
CA GLY A 64 -11.51 17.97 15.39
C GLY A 64 -12.53 19.03 15.82
N VAL A 65 -12.42 19.55 17.05
CA VAL A 65 -13.30 20.61 17.55
C VAL A 65 -13.18 21.87 16.71
N ILE A 66 -11.96 22.29 16.37
CA ILE A 66 -11.73 23.46 15.50
C ILE A 66 -12.38 23.24 14.13
N PHE A 67 -12.24 22.05 13.54
CA PHE A 67 -12.85 21.72 12.27
C PHE A 67 -14.38 21.84 12.31
N PHE A 68 -15.04 21.26 13.31
CA PHE A 68 -16.51 21.36 13.45
C PHE A 68 -16.98 22.76 13.81
N ALA A 69 -16.22 23.52 14.61
CA ALA A 69 -16.53 24.91 14.90
C ALA A 69 -16.50 25.76 13.63
N ILE A 70 -15.47 25.59 12.79
CA ILE A 70 -15.38 26.26 11.49
C ILE A 70 -16.56 25.89 10.60
N TRP A 71 -16.95 24.60 10.55
CA TRP A 71 -18.11 24.14 9.80
C TRP A 71 -19.40 24.84 10.27
N GLU A 72 -19.66 24.82 11.57
CA GLU A 72 -20.91 25.37 12.12
C GLU A 72 -20.99 26.89 11.90
N ILE A 73 -19.87 27.61 12.10
CA ILE A 73 -19.78 29.03 11.77
C ILE A 73 -20.01 29.26 10.29
N ALA A 74 -19.41 28.44 9.43
CA ALA A 74 -19.60 28.52 7.99
C ALA A 74 -21.08 28.34 7.63
N HIS A 75 -21.80 27.38 8.22
CA HIS A 75 -23.23 27.20 8.00
C HIS A 75 -24.04 28.47 8.30
N TYR A 76 -23.83 29.09 9.46
CA TYR A 76 -24.56 30.31 9.85
C TYR A 76 -24.17 31.55 9.04
N MET A 77 -22.96 31.60 8.49
CA MET A 77 -22.51 32.67 7.60
C MET A 77 -23.07 32.53 6.17
N MET A 78 -23.60 31.36 5.81
CA MET A 78 -24.10 31.13 4.45
C MET A 78 -25.56 31.58 4.31
N PRO A 79 -25.91 32.28 3.21
CA PRO A 79 -27.29 32.65 2.90
C PRO A 79 -28.20 31.41 2.87
N GLU A 80 -29.45 31.57 3.33
CA GLU A 80 -30.43 30.48 3.47
C GLU A 80 -30.60 29.63 2.20
N GLU A 81 -30.55 30.24 1.02
CA GLU A 81 -30.64 29.56 -0.27
C GLU A 81 -29.55 28.50 -0.50
N LYS A 82 -28.37 28.67 0.13
CA LYS A 82 -27.21 27.78 -0.02
C LYS A 82 -27.00 26.84 1.16
N GLN A 83 -27.76 27.00 2.25
CA GLN A 83 -27.65 26.15 3.44
C GLN A 83 -27.98 24.68 3.16
N ARG A 84 -28.71 24.38 2.08
CA ARG A 84 -28.91 23.00 1.60
C ARG A 84 -27.62 22.30 1.19
N PHE A 85 -26.62 23.05 0.69
CA PHE A 85 -25.31 22.50 0.31
C PHE A 85 -24.34 22.43 1.48
N LEU A 86 -24.62 23.16 2.58
CA LEU A 86 -23.78 23.21 3.76
C LEU A 86 -24.65 23.17 5.02
N PRO A 87 -25.31 22.02 5.32
CA PRO A 87 -26.18 21.88 6.48
C PRO A 87 -25.40 21.95 7.80
N SER A 88 -26.08 22.33 8.89
CA SER A 88 -25.51 22.31 10.24
C SER A 88 -25.15 20.89 10.69
N VAL A 89 -24.19 20.79 11.60
CA VAL A 89 -23.74 19.50 12.13
C VAL A 89 -24.89 18.77 12.83
N GLU A 90 -25.74 19.50 13.56
CA GLU A 90 -26.94 18.95 14.21
C GLU A 90 -27.91 18.34 13.17
N HIS A 91 -28.19 19.06 12.09
CA HIS A 91 -29.11 18.59 11.06
C HIS A 91 -28.58 17.33 10.35
N VAL A 92 -27.25 17.24 10.13
CA VAL A 92 -26.61 16.04 9.58
C VAL A 92 -26.78 14.85 10.53
N ILE A 93 -26.56 15.04 11.84
CA ILE A 93 -26.70 13.97 12.84
C ILE A 93 -28.16 13.51 12.95
N ALA A 94 -29.10 14.44 13.03
CA ALA A 94 -30.54 14.14 13.10
C ALA A 94 -31.01 13.39 11.85
N THR A 95 -30.60 13.85 10.67
CA THR A 95 -30.90 13.20 9.39
C THR A 95 -30.28 11.81 9.32
N ALA A 96 -29.02 11.65 9.74
CA ALA A 96 -28.36 10.34 9.77
C ALA A 96 -29.10 9.34 10.68
N TYR A 97 -29.53 9.78 11.87
CA TYR A 97 -30.32 8.96 12.78
C TYR A 97 -31.68 8.59 12.16
N TYR A 98 -32.38 9.56 11.58
CA TYR A 98 -33.66 9.33 10.90
C TYR A 98 -33.55 8.31 9.76
N LEU A 99 -32.52 8.42 8.92
CA LEU A 99 -32.28 7.46 7.83
C LEU A 99 -32.01 6.06 8.37
N LEU A 100 -31.15 5.94 9.38
CA LEU A 100 -30.75 4.66 9.95
C LEU A 100 -31.88 3.98 10.73
N ALA A 101 -32.63 4.73 11.53
CA ALA A 101 -33.66 4.21 12.43
C ALA A 101 -35.01 4.00 11.74
N GLU A 102 -35.42 4.90 10.85
CA GLU A 102 -36.80 4.93 10.34
C GLU A 102 -36.92 4.54 8.86
N LYS A 103 -35.89 4.83 8.04
CA LYS A 103 -35.94 4.60 6.59
C LYS A 103 -35.31 3.28 6.15
N GLY A 104 -34.87 2.44 7.08
CA GLY A 104 -34.26 1.16 6.76
C GLY A 104 -32.98 1.30 5.92
N PHE A 105 -32.24 2.41 6.07
CA PHE A 105 -31.04 2.73 5.29
C PHE A 105 -29.96 1.64 5.37
N ILE A 106 -29.97 0.83 6.42
CA ILE A 106 -29.11 -0.36 6.54
C ILE A 106 -29.28 -1.34 5.37
N TYR A 107 -30.50 -1.46 4.83
CA TYR A 107 -30.78 -2.31 3.68
C TYR A 107 -30.16 -1.75 2.40
N ASP A 108 -30.18 -0.43 2.21
CA ASP A 108 -29.53 0.22 1.07
C ASP A 108 -28.00 0.10 1.13
N ILE A 109 -27.43 0.23 2.34
CA ILE A 109 -26.01 -0.06 2.58
C ILE A 109 -25.70 -1.51 2.21
N ALA A 110 -26.49 -2.46 2.74
CA ALA A 110 -26.31 -3.88 2.47
C ALA A 110 -26.40 -4.20 0.97
N LYS A 111 -27.35 -3.61 0.23
CA LYS A 111 -27.43 -3.73 -1.23
C LYS A 111 -26.22 -3.15 -1.94
N SER A 112 -25.68 -2.03 -1.46
CA SER A 112 -24.46 -1.45 -2.02
C SER A 112 -23.26 -2.37 -1.81
N CYS A 113 -23.08 -2.87 -0.58
CA CYS A 113 -22.04 -3.85 -0.26
C CYS A 113 -22.19 -5.13 -1.08
N TYR A 114 -23.41 -5.66 -1.22
CA TYR A 114 -23.70 -6.84 -2.03
C TYR A 114 -23.22 -6.67 -3.48
N ARG A 115 -23.53 -5.53 -4.11
CA ARG A 115 -23.05 -5.22 -5.48
C ARG A 115 -21.53 -5.24 -5.56
N ILE A 116 -20.85 -4.63 -4.59
CA ILE A 116 -19.38 -4.57 -4.54
C ILE A 116 -18.79 -5.98 -4.39
N PHE A 117 -19.25 -6.74 -3.39
CA PHE A 117 -18.72 -8.08 -3.13
C PHE A 117 -18.96 -9.04 -4.28
N VAL A 118 -20.18 -9.09 -4.82
CA VAL A 118 -20.50 -10.00 -5.95
C VAL A 118 -19.65 -9.68 -7.17
N SER A 119 -19.56 -8.40 -7.56
CA SER A 119 -18.72 -7.99 -8.68
C SER A 119 -17.24 -8.27 -8.43
N PHE A 120 -16.75 -7.99 -7.22
CA PHE A 120 -15.37 -8.24 -6.83
C PHE A 120 -15.02 -9.73 -6.86
N PHE A 121 -15.84 -10.60 -6.27
CA PHE A 121 -15.58 -12.04 -6.27
C PHE A 121 -15.68 -12.62 -7.69
N ALA A 122 -16.65 -12.19 -8.49
CA ALA A 122 -16.76 -12.59 -9.88
C ALA A 122 -15.51 -12.17 -10.69
N ALA A 123 -15.04 -10.92 -10.50
CA ALA A 123 -13.82 -10.43 -11.12
C ALA A 123 -12.58 -11.20 -10.63
N SER A 124 -12.48 -11.45 -9.32
CA SER A 124 -11.35 -12.15 -8.71
C SER A 124 -11.22 -13.59 -9.19
N ALA A 125 -12.34 -14.29 -9.33
CA ALA A 125 -12.38 -15.66 -9.84
C ALA A 125 -11.77 -15.78 -11.25
N ILE A 126 -11.75 -14.71 -12.03
CA ILE A 126 -11.16 -14.66 -13.38
C ILE A 126 -9.78 -14.01 -13.35
N ALA A 127 -9.63 -12.88 -12.67
CA ALA A 127 -8.39 -12.09 -12.63
C ALA A 127 -7.23 -12.82 -11.95
N ILE A 128 -7.49 -13.56 -10.88
CA ILE A 128 -6.46 -14.31 -10.15
C ILE A 128 -5.84 -15.39 -11.04
N PRO A 129 -6.60 -16.34 -11.62
CA PRO A 129 -6.00 -17.37 -12.48
C PRO A 129 -5.38 -16.78 -13.74
N LEU A 130 -5.95 -15.70 -14.28
CA LEU A 130 -5.39 -15.02 -15.45
C LEU A 130 -4.04 -14.36 -15.13
N GLY A 131 -3.95 -13.65 -14.00
CA GLY A 131 -2.73 -12.97 -13.55
C GLY A 131 -1.62 -13.96 -13.21
N ILE A 132 -1.94 -15.01 -12.44
CA ILE A 132 -0.99 -16.09 -12.13
C ILE A 132 -0.53 -16.77 -13.42
N GLY A 133 -1.46 -17.08 -14.32
CA GLY A 133 -1.16 -17.69 -15.61
C GLY A 133 -0.21 -16.82 -16.44
N MET A 134 -0.44 -15.50 -16.50
CA MET A 134 0.45 -14.57 -17.19
C MET A 134 1.83 -14.49 -16.53
N GLY A 135 1.91 -14.55 -15.20
CA GLY A 135 3.20 -14.53 -14.49
C GLY A 135 4.00 -15.83 -14.67
N CYS A 136 3.32 -16.97 -14.81
CA CYS A 136 3.97 -18.27 -14.95
C CYS A 136 4.32 -18.65 -16.40
N PHE A 137 3.54 -18.18 -17.39
CA PHE A 137 3.68 -18.58 -18.80
C PHE A 137 4.01 -17.39 -19.71
N ALA A 138 5.24 -17.35 -20.23
CA ALA A 138 5.72 -16.28 -21.11
C ALA A 138 4.85 -16.06 -22.37
N ASN A 139 4.32 -17.14 -22.97
CA ASN A 139 3.43 -17.04 -24.13
C ASN A 139 2.11 -16.33 -23.78
N LEU A 140 1.51 -16.69 -22.64
CA LEU A 140 0.26 -16.10 -22.18
C LEU A 140 0.46 -14.62 -21.81
N ARG A 141 1.60 -14.30 -21.19
CA ARG A 141 2.05 -12.92 -20.94
C ARG A 141 2.15 -12.13 -22.23
N ALA A 142 2.89 -12.62 -23.23
CA ALA A 142 3.12 -11.88 -24.46
C ALA A 142 1.81 -11.55 -25.21
N THR A 143 0.83 -12.47 -25.19
CA THR A 143 -0.47 -12.26 -25.84
C THR A 143 -1.39 -11.34 -25.05
N LEU A 144 -1.52 -11.53 -23.73
CA LEU A 144 -2.53 -10.82 -22.93
C LEU A 144 -2.02 -9.51 -22.32
N ASN A 145 -0.72 -9.38 -22.09
CA ASN A 145 -0.15 -8.21 -21.41
C ASN A 145 -0.46 -6.89 -22.15
N PRO A 146 -0.36 -6.79 -23.49
CA PRO A 146 -0.74 -5.56 -24.19
C PRO A 146 -2.22 -5.20 -23.99
N SER A 147 -3.11 -6.19 -24.04
CA SER A 147 -4.55 -5.97 -23.84
C SER A 147 -4.85 -5.52 -22.41
N VAL A 148 -4.37 -6.27 -21.41
CA VAL A 148 -4.60 -5.95 -19.99
C VAL A 148 -4.00 -4.58 -19.64
N SER A 149 -2.78 -4.31 -20.10
CA SER A 149 -2.11 -3.02 -19.89
C SER A 149 -2.90 -1.87 -20.53
N GLY A 150 -3.45 -2.05 -21.73
CA GLY A 150 -4.27 -1.05 -22.40
C GLY A 150 -5.56 -0.74 -21.64
N PHE A 151 -6.32 -1.79 -21.28
CA PHE A 151 -7.58 -1.61 -20.54
C PHE A 151 -7.38 -1.04 -19.14
N ARG A 152 -6.23 -1.27 -18.50
CA ARG A 152 -5.90 -0.70 -17.18
C ARG A 152 -5.93 0.84 -17.16
N TYR A 153 -5.58 1.50 -18.26
CA TYR A 153 -5.58 2.96 -18.34
C TYR A 153 -6.93 3.56 -18.75
N LEU A 154 -7.88 2.73 -19.17
CA LEU A 154 -9.22 3.20 -19.49
C LEU A 154 -10.03 3.34 -18.20
N PRO A 155 -10.59 4.53 -17.90
CA PRO A 155 -11.42 4.68 -16.73
C PRO A 155 -12.68 3.85 -16.91
N ALA A 156 -13.06 3.08 -15.88
CA ALA A 156 -14.26 2.23 -15.93
C ALA A 156 -15.50 3.04 -16.31
N ALA A 157 -15.58 4.30 -15.86
CA ALA A 157 -16.65 5.24 -16.17
C ALA A 157 -16.90 5.43 -17.69
N SER A 158 -15.90 5.22 -18.55
CA SER A 158 -16.08 5.26 -20.01
C SER A 158 -17.08 4.23 -20.53
N PHE A 159 -17.29 3.13 -19.80
CA PHE A 159 -18.22 2.07 -20.17
C PHE A 159 -19.65 2.30 -19.68
N ILE A 160 -19.91 3.34 -18.88
CA ILE A 160 -21.26 3.69 -18.39
C ILE A 160 -22.29 3.76 -19.53
N PRO A 161 -22.11 4.53 -20.61
CA PRO A 161 -23.13 4.64 -21.66
C PRO A 161 -23.41 3.30 -22.32
N LEU A 162 -22.38 2.50 -22.59
CA LEU A 162 -22.51 1.17 -23.20
C LEU A 162 -23.31 0.20 -22.31
N LEU A 163 -22.98 0.16 -21.01
CA LEU A 163 -23.67 -0.67 -20.04
C LEU A 163 -25.12 -0.24 -19.83
N LEU A 164 -25.41 1.06 -19.89
CA LEU A 164 -26.78 1.57 -19.83
C LEU A 164 -27.59 1.19 -21.07
N VAL A 165 -26.99 1.16 -22.26
CA VAL A 165 -27.69 0.73 -23.49
C VAL A 165 -28.01 -0.77 -23.45
N TRP A 166 -27.08 -1.61 -23.00
CA TRP A 166 -27.31 -3.06 -22.95
C TRP A 166 -28.19 -3.51 -21.78
N PHE A 167 -27.92 -3.01 -20.58
CA PHE A 167 -28.54 -3.51 -19.35
C PHE A 167 -29.56 -2.55 -18.75
N GLY A 168 -29.74 -1.36 -19.33
CA GLY A 168 -30.59 -0.30 -18.79
C GLY A 168 -30.03 0.32 -17.50
N PRO A 169 -30.77 1.24 -16.86
CA PRO A 169 -30.43 1.85 -15.57
C PRO A 169 -30.66 0.89 -14.39
N THR A 170 -30.27 -0.37 -14.52
CA THR A 170 -30.49 -1.42 -13.53
C THR A 170 -29.31 -1.55 -12.55
N ASP A 171 -29.43 -2.42 -11.55
CA ASP A 171 -28.30 -2.77 -10.69
C ASP A 171 -27.25 -3.61 -11.42
N LEU A 172 -27.66 -4.35 -12.44
CA LEU A 172 -26.75 -5.17 -13.25
C LEU A 172 -25.74 -4.31 -14.01
N ALA A 173 -26.17 -3.16 -14.55
CA ALA A 173 -25.27 -2.20 -15.20
C ALA A 173 -24.18 -1.69 -14.23
N LYS A 174 -24.56 -1.42 -12.97
CA LYS A 174 -23.61 -0.98 -11.93
C LYS A 174 -22.64 -2.09 -11.55
N MET A 175 -23.14 -3.31 -11.38
CA MET A 175 -22.29 -4.48 -11.09
C MET A 175 -21.32 -4.79 -12.24
N GLY A 176 -21.77 -4.69 -13.50
CA GLY A 176 -20.93 -4.86 -14.67
C GLY A 176 -19.83 -3.80 -14.77
N LEU A 177 -20.15 -2.56 -14.42
CA LEU A 177 -19.16 -1.47 -14.33
C LEU A 177 -18.07 -1.78 -13.31
N LEU A 178 -18.46 -2.23 -12.11
CA LEU A 178 -17.52 -2.63 -11.06
C LEU A 178 -16.65 -3.82 -11.51
N PHE A 179 -17.26 -4.81 -12.16
CA PHE A 179 -16.55 -5.98 -12.67
C PHE A 179 -15.46 -5.58 -13.69
N ILE A 180 -15.82 -4.80 -14.72
CA ILE A 180 -14.88 -4.32 -15.75
C ILE A 180 -13.79 -3.44 -15.13
N GLY A 181 -14.16 -2.56 -14.19
CA GLY A 181 -13.21 -1.68 -13.52
C GLY A 181 -12.18 -2.42 -12.67
N VAL A 182 -12.56 -3.56 -12.08
CA VAL A 182 -11.68 -4.34 -11.20
C VAL A 182 -10.88 -5.38 -11.96
N ILE A 183 -11.45 -6.09 -12.94
CA ILE A 183 -10.83 -7.28 -13.55
C ILE A 183 -9.44 -7.00 -14.14
N PHE A 184 -9.27 -5.93 -14.93
CA PHE A 184 -7.99 -5.61 -15.57
C PHE A 184 -6.96 -5.10 -14.57
N PHE A 185 -7.38 -4.25 -13.63
CA PHE A 185 -6.51 -3.73 -12.59
C PHE A 185 -6.03 -4.85 -11.66
N LEU A 186 -6.94 -5.73 -11.23
CA LEU A 186 -6.65 -6.86 -10.37
C LEU A 186 -5.74 -7.87 -11.09
N THR A 187 -5.97 -8.15 -12.38
CA THR A 187 -5.10 -9.04 -13.16
C THR A 187 -3.65 -8.52 -13.20
N SER A 188 -3.47 -7.21 -13.46
CA SER A 188 -2.14 -6.57 -13.44
C SER A 188 -1.49 -6.64 -12.07
N LEU A 189 -2.25 -6.40 -10.99
CA LEU A 189 -1.75 -6.48 -9.63
C LEU A 189 -1.25 -7.90 -9.28
N ILE A 190 -2.01 -8.92 -9.68
CA ILE A 190 -1.63 -10.32 -9.45
C ILE A 190 -0.43 -10.73 -10.31
N LEU A 191 -0.33 -10.23 -11.54
CA LEU A 191 0.86 -10.41 -12.38
C LEU A 191 2.11 -9.85 -11.69
N ASP A 192 2.06 -8.59 -11.26
CA ASP A 192 3.18 -7.94 -10.57
C ASP A 192 3.55 -8.67 -9.27
N SER A 193 2.54 -9.16 -8.53
CA SER A 193 2.74 -9.96 -7.32
C SER A 193 3.39 -11.31 -7.60
N THR A 194 3.01 -11.95 -8.71
CA THR A 194 3.59 -13.22 -9.16
C THR A 194 5.05 -13.05 -9.58
N GLU A 195 5.37 -11.94 -10.25
CA GLU A 195 6.75 -11.61 -10.68
C GLU A 195 7.65 -11.16 -9.53
N ALA A 196 7.08 -10.71 -8.42
CA ALA A 196 7.83 -10.36 -7.22
C ALA A 196 8.42 -11.58 -6.48
N VAL A 197 7.98 -12.80 -6.83
CA VAL A 197 8.52 -14.04 -6.25
C VAL A 197 9.97 -14.24 -6.73
N PRO A 198 10.96 -14.38 -5.82
CA PRO A 198 12.35 -14.58 -6.20
C PRO A 198 12.54 -15.82 -7.08
N ILE A 199 13.28 -15.67 -8.19
CA ILE A 199 13.52 -16.76 -9.15
C ILE A 199 14.23 -17.94 -8.48
N GLU A 200 15.05 -17.68 -7.47
CA GLU A 200 15.81 -18.69 -6.72
C GLU A 200 14.89 -19.72 -6.03
N LEU A 201 13.70 -19.31 -5.58
CA LEU A 201 12.73 -20.23 -4.99
C LEU A 201 12.16 -21.18 -6.03
N THR A 202 11.94 -20.68 -7.25
CA THR A 202 11.44 -21.50 -8.36
C THR A 202 12.51 -22.49 -8.84
N GLU A 203 13.76 -22.05 -9.02
CA GLU A 203 14.88 -22.91 -9.44
C GLU A 203 15.23 -23.99 -8.40
N ALA A 204 15.21 -23.62 -7.11
CA ALA A 204 15.42 -24.58 -6.02
C ALA A 204 14.33 -25.67 -6.01
N SER A 205 13.06 -25.29 -6.22
CA SER A 205 11.96 -26.24 -6.26
C SER A 205 12.06 -27.21 -7.45
N LEU A 206 12.47 -26.71 -8.62
CA LEU A 206 12.68 -27.54 -9.81
C LEU A 206 13.85 -28.52 -9.62
N THR A 207 14.92 -28.10 -8.96
CA THR A 207 16.07 -28.96 -8.63
C THR A 207 15.70 -30.08 -7.65
N MET A 208 14.74 -29.84 -6.75
CA MET A 208 14.16 -30.86 -5.87
C MET A 208 13.15 -31.79 -6.57
N GLY A 209 12.94 -31.63 -7.88
CA GLY A 209 12.07 -32.50 -8.68
C GLY A 209 10.60 -32.07 -8.69
N ALA A 210 10.26 -30.84 -8.27
CA ALA A 210 8.89 -30.35 -8.34
C ALA A 210 8.43 -30.21 -9.80
N SER A 211 7.21 -30.67 -10.09
CA SER A 211 6.58 -30.45 -11.39
C SER A 211 6.13 -28.99 -11.56
N PRO A 212 5.99 -28.46 -12.80
CA PRO A 212 5.59 -27.08 -13.03
C PRO A 212 4.29 -26.67 -12.32
N ARG A 213 3.32 -27.58 -12.21
CA ARG A 213 2.07 -27.33 -11.46
C ARG A 213 2.31 -27.19 -9.95
N GLN A 214 3.24 -27.96 -9.40
CA GLN A 214 3.60 -27.87 -7.99
C GLN A 214 4.36 -26.58 -7.68
N VAL A 215 5.19 -26.09 -8.61
CA VAL A 215 5.86 -24.79 -8.45
C VAL A 215 4.83 -23.66 -8.41
N VAL A 216 3.87 -23.67 -9.34
CA VAL A 216 2.81 -22.65 -9.39
C VAL A 216 1.95 -22.65 -8.12
N LEU A 217 1.41 -23.82 -7.73
CA LEU A 217 0.50 -23.91 -6.59
C LEU A 217 1.19 -23.87 -5.22
N GLY A 218 2.46 -24.26 -5.15
CA GLY A 218 3.19 -24.46 -3.89
C GLY A 218 4.22 -23.38 -3.56
N VAL A 219 4.67 -22.59 -4.55
CA VAL A 219 5.70 -21.55 -4.36
C VAL A 219 5.20 -20.18 -4.79
N ILE A 220 4.47 -20.11 -5.90
CA ILE A 220 4.07 -18.82 -6.50
C ILE A 220 2.74 -18.29 -5.94
N THR A 221 1.77 -19.18 -5.71
CA THR A 221 0.42 -18.81 -5.27
C THR A 221 0.27 -18.50 -3.76
N PRO A 222 0.92 -19.21 -2.82
CA PRO A 222 0.71 -19.04 -1.38
C PRO A 222 1.43 -17.82 -0.80
#